data_AF-D3HNF5-F1
#
_entry.id   AF-D3HNF5-F1
#
_cell.length_a   1.000
_cell.length_b   1.000
_cell.length_c   1.000
_cell.angle_alpha   90.00
_cell.angle_beta   90.00
_cell.angle_gamma   90.00
#
_symmetry.space_group_name_H-M   'P 1'
#
loop_
_entity.id
_entity.type
_entity.pdbx_description
1 polymer ?
#
loop_
_entity_poly.entity_id
_entity_poly.type
_entity_poly.pdbx_seq_one_letter_code
_entity_poly.pdbx_strand_id
1 'polypeptide(L)'
;MPKNLYPNNIVFHGEEMNQVISMKPEFKIERKAMRFLPVNDPENVYISPEKQTAYLVHFDNKNHEFVDAKGNPLDGEYNFVLTCEDPPKLLCDLNLNHSFLSNGKKVLGVGSLLFENGCLHEVTNNSGHYRPTDNEMLPFIKAMNTMSGGTVFTYKSYCTLTPKTFGMEGLLDINDFSEVQPSEKNTESGSASKQRQNCSGYDEYILIEPKEEDTFKRRRFGHNISKERLSQYQKILKNSMEKENNNSETIQSQLNIKNQLDLIKVKPIKDLDENLHKISLF
;
A
#
# COMPACT_ATOMS: atom_id res chain seq x y z
N MET A 1 -13.52 11.05 -1.94
CA MET A 1 -13.53 10.63 -0.52
C MET A 1 -12.52 11.45 0.27
N PRO A 2 -12.82 11.82 1.53
CA PRO A 2 -11.83 12.41 2.44
C PRO A 2 -10.56 11.53 2.53
N LYS A 3 -9.39 12.14 2.67
CA LYS A 3 -8.12 11.40 2.76
C LYS A 3 -8.21 10.39 3.92
N ASN A 4 -7.95 9.11 3.64
CA ASN A 4 -7.86 7.99 4.58
C ASN A 4 -9.17 7.40 5.13
N LEU A 5 -10.35 7.76 4.61
CA LEU A 5 -11.56 6.98 4.87
C LEU A 5 -11.62 5.81 3.89
N TYR A 6 -11.68 4.60 4.44
CA TYR A 6 -11.84 3.36 3.71
C TYR A 6 -13.13 2.68 4.19
N PRO A 7 -13.84 1.95 3.31
CA PRO A 7 -15.00 1.17 3.72
C PRO A 7 -14.62 0.15 4.80
N ASN A 8 -15.54 -0.14 5.71
CA ASN A 8 -15.35 -1.18 6.73
C ASN A 8 -15.60 -2.59 6.18
N ASN A 9 -16.38 -2.69 5.09
CA ASN A 9 -16.68 -3.94 4.41
C ASN A 9 -16.50 -3.70 2.90
N ILE A 10 -15.65 -4.50 2.29
CA ILE A 10 -15.39 -4.49 0.85
C ILE A 10 -15.61 -5.90 0.36
N VAL A 11 -16.45 -6.06 -0.66
CA VAL A 11 -16.67 -7.34 -1.32
C VAL A 11 -15.99 -7.30 -2.68
N PHE A 12 -15.26 -8.35 -3.02
CA PHE A 12 -14.63 -8.50 -4.33
C PHE A 12 -14.92 -9.91 -4.85
N HIS A 13 -15.67 -9.98 -5.96
CA HIS A 13 -16.12 -11.24 -6.58
C HIS A 13 -16.75 -12.26 -5.60
N GLY A 14 -17.58 -11.76 -4.69
CA GLY A 14 -18.33 -12.59 -3.73
C GLY A 14 -17.59 -12.85 -2.40
N GLU A 15 -16.30 -12.53 -2.32
CA GLU A 15 -15.51 -12.71 -1.10
C GLU A 15 -15.41 -11.41 -0.29
N GLU A 16 -15.54 -11.53 1.03
CA GLU A 16 -15.36 -10.42 1.95
C GLU A 16 -13.88 -10.12 2.20
N MET A 17 -13.46 -8.91 1.90
CA MET A 17 -12.08 -8.43 2.06
C MET A 17 -11.95 -7.66 3.38
N ASN A 18 -11.93 -8.40 4.50
CA ASN A 18 -11.97 -7.83 5.85
C ASN A 18 -10.60 -7.46 6.44
N GLN A 19 -9.50 -7.77 5.75
CA GLN A 19 -8.14 -7.52 6.24
C GLN A 19 -7.36 -6.61 5.28
N VAL A 20 -6.80 -5.53 5.84
CA VAL A 20 -5.88 -4.65 5.13
C VAL A 20 -4.46 -5.14 5.33
N ILE A 21 -3.73 -5.35 4.24
CA ILE A 21 -2.34 -5.80 4.29
C ILE A 21 -1.43 -4.64 4.71
N SER A 22 -0.64 -4.86 5.76
CA SER A 22 0.30 -3.86 6.25
C SER A 22 1.56 -3.78 5.38
N MET A 23 2.02 -2.55 5.15
CA MET A 23 3.38 -2.28 4.66
C MET A 23 4.43 -2.59 5.73
N LYS A 24 5.68 -2.85 5.33
CA LYS A 24 6.79 -2.88 6.29
C LYS A 24 7.03 -1.48 6.89
N PRO A 25 7.54 -1.38 8.13
CA PRO A 25 7.72 -0.09 8.82
C PRO A 25 8.52 0.96 8.01
N GLU A 26 9.62 0.57 7.39
CA GLU A 26 10.49 1.42 6.58
C GLU A 26 9.77 1.97 5.34
N PHE A 27 8.95 1.15 4.67
CA PHE A 27 8.14 1.62 3.55
C PHE A 27 6.94 2.48 3.99
N LYS A 28 6.51 2.42 5.26
CA LYS A 28 5.58 3.41 5.81
C LYS A 28 6.23 4.79 5.89
N ILE A 29 7.55 4.88 6.12
CA ILE A 29 8.30 6.15 6.11
C ILE A 29 8.40 6.70 4.69
N GLU A 30 8.79 5.87 3.72
CA GLU A 30 8.76 6.22 2.28
C GLU A 30 7.39 6.78 1.90
N ARG A 31 6.32 6.03 2.16
CA ARG A 31 4.96 6.45 1.83
C ARG A 31 4.59 7.80 2.44
N LYS A 32 4.98 8.05 3.70
CA LYS A 32 4.72 9.34 4.33
C LYS A 32 5.51 10.45 3.61
N ALA A 33 6.79 10.23 3.30
CA ALA A 33 7.62 11.21 2.61
C ALA A 33 7.03 11.55 1.22
N MET A 34 6.65 10.54 0.43
CA MET A 34 6.05 10.72 -0.90
C MET A 34 4.78 11.55 -0.88
N ARG A 35 4.00 11.52 0.21
CA ARG A 35 2.76 12.33 0.35
C ARG A 35 3.02 13.81 0.59
N PHE A 36 4.23 14.20 0.99
CA PHE A 36 4.62 15.60 1.16
C PHE A 36 5.25 16.18 -0.11
N LEU A 37 5.74 15.33 -1.02
CA LEU A 37 6.33 15.78 -2.27
C LEU A 37 5.25 16.15 -3.30
N PRO A 38 5.44 17.21 -4.10
CA PRO A 38 4.62 17.47 -5.27
C PRO A 38 4.56 16.25 -6.21
N VAL A 39 3.47 16.12 -6.98
CA VAL A 39 3.31 15.01 -7.95
C VAL A 39 4.39 15.04 -9.04
N ASN A 40 4.91 16.23 -9.36
CA ASN A 40 5.96 16.43 -10.38
C ASN A 40 7.37 16.42 -9.79
N ASP A 41 7.52 16.16 -8.49
CA ASP A 41 8.83 16.07 -7.86
C ASP A 41 9.57 14.82 -8.36
N PRO A 42 10.85 14.92 -8.78
CA PRO A 42 11.60 13.78 -9.30
C PRO A 42 11.78 12.64 -8.30
N GLU A 43 11.72 12.93 -6.99
CA GLU A 43 11.76 11.91 -5.95
C GLU A 43 10.41 11.23 -5.73
N ASN A 44 9.31 11.83 -6.22
CA ASN A 44 7.96 11.27 -6.12
C ASN A 44 7.70 10.24 -7.23
N VAL A 45 8.03 9.00 -6.92
CA VAL A 45 7.89 7.85 -7.84
C VAL A 45 6.49 7.21 -7.82
N TYR A 46 5.53 7.77 -7.08
CA TYR A 46 4.18 7.22 -7.00
C TYR A 46 3.36 7.64 -8.22
N ILE A 47 2.63 6.70 -8.81
CA ILE A 47 1.78 7.02 -9.96
C ILE A 47 0.55 7.80 -9.51
N SER A 48 0.15 8.80 -10.30
CA SER A 48 -1.04 9.58 -9.99
C SER A 48 -2.30 8.72 -10.08
N PRO A 49 -3.40 9.09 -9.39
CA PRO A 49 -4.67 8.37 -9.49
C PRO A 49 -5.19 8.24 -10.92
N GLU A 50 -4.94 9.25 -11.77
CA GLU A 50 -5.32 9.24 -13.18
C GLU A 50 -4.51 8.18 -13.95
N LYS A 51 -3.20 8.11 -13.70
CA LYS A 51 -2.33 7.11 -14.32
C LYS A 51 -2.66 5.67 -13.89
N GLN A 52 -3.21 5.46 -12.68
CA GLN A 52 -3.63 4.11 -12.22
C GLN A 52 -4.63 3.44 -13.18
N THR A 53 -5.43 4.21 -13.92
CA THR A 53 -6.39 3.67 -14.89
C THR A 53 -5.74 2.84 -16.00
N ALA A 54 -4.50 3.17 -16.39
CA ALA A 54 -3.77 2.44 -17.42
C ALA A 54 -3.28 1.05 -16.98
N TYR A 55 -3.34 0.76 -15.67
CA TYR A 55 -2.87 -0.49 -15.06
C TYR A 55 -4.04 -1.37 -14.59
N LEU A 56 -5.28 -0.98 -14.87
CA LEU A 56 -6.44 -1.77 -14.51
C LEU A 56 -6.43 -3.09 -15.28
N VAL A 57 -6.78 -4.15 -14.56
CA VAL A 57 -7.03 -5.48 -15.13
C VAL A 57 -8.50 -5.81 -15.01
N HIS A 58 -9.04 -6.39 -16.07
CA HIS A 58 -10.43 -6.81 -16.17
C HIS A 58 -10.49 -8.29 -16.57
N PHE A 59 -11.57 -8.97 -16.20
CA PHE A 59 -11.88 -10.28 -16.75
C PHE A 59 -12.91 -10.11 -17.88
N ASP A 60 -12.52 -10.49 -19.09
CA ASP A 60 -13.39 -10.54 -20.25
C ASP A 60 -14.22 -11.83 -20.21
N ASN A 61 -15.47 -11.70 -19.77
CA ASN A 61 -16.41 -12.83 -19.71
C ASN A 61 -16.70 -13.49 -21.07
N LYS A 62 -16.49 -12.78 -22.18
CA LYS A 62 -16.78 -13.34 -23.52
C LYS A 62 -15.69 -14.33 -23.94
N ASN A 63 -14.43 -13.98 -23.67
CA ASN A 63 -13.27 -14.78 -24.05
C ASN A 63 -12.73 -15.63 -22.90
N HIS A 64 -13.23 -15.41 -21.67
CA HIS A 64 -12.75 -16.04 -20.43
C HIS A 64 -11.28 -15.74 -20.12
N GLU A 65 -10.85 -14.51 -20.38
CA GLU A 65 -9.45 -14.08 -20.28
C GLU A 65 -9.32 -12.82 -19.39
N PHE A 66 -8.20 -12.70 -18.70
CA PHE A 66 -7.76 -11.46 -18.08
C PHE A 66 -7.12 -10.56 -19.12
N VAL A 67 -7.58 -9.31 -19.19
CA VAL A 67 -7.14 -8.30 -20.13
C VAL A 67 -6.68 -7.03 -19.43
N ASP A 68 -5.75 -6.31 -20.06
CA ASP A 68 -5.32 -4.98 -19.64
C ASP A 68 -6.40 -3.91 -19.88
N ALA A 69 -6.13 -2.66 -19.50
CA ALA A 69 -7.02 -1.52 -19.70
C ALA A 69 -7.34 -1.22 -21.18
N LYS A 70 -6.60 -1.79 -22.14
CA LYS A 70 -6.80 -1.66 -23.59
C LYS A 70 -7.52 -2.89 -24.18
N GLY A 71 -7.82 -3.91 -23.38
CA GLY A 71 -8.44 -5.15 -23.82
C GLY A 71 -7.47 -6.19 -24.40
N ASN A 72 -6.15 -6.03 -24.20
CA ASN A 72 -5.18 -7.06 -24.61
C ASN A 72 -5.09 -8.15 -23.55
N PRO A 73 -5.09 -9.44 -23.93
CA PRO A 73 -4.86 -10.54 -23.01
C PRO A 73 -3.53 -10.41 -22.28
N LEU A 74 -3.53 -10.68 -20.97
CA LEU A 74 -2.32 -10.68 -20.16
C LEU A 74 -1.53 -11.96 -20.34
N ASP A 75 -0.21 -11.83 -20.47
CA ASP A 75 0.72 -12.95 -20.56
C ASP A 75 2.01 -12.62 -19.78
N GLY A 76 2.48 -13.58 -18.97
CA GLY A 76 3.65 -13.43 -18.09
C GLY A 76 3.33 -13.07 -16.63
N GLU A 77 4.38 -12.74 -15.87
CA GLU A 77 4.30 -12.44 -14.43
C GLU A 77 4.20 -10.92 -14.18
N TYR A 78 3.17 -10.51 -13.45
CA TYR A 78 2.91 -9.11 -13.10
C TYR A 78 2.95 -8.92 -11.59
N ASN A 79 3.50 -7.79 -11.13
CA ASN A 79 3.16 -7.28 -9.80
C ASN A 79 1.70 -6.86 -9.79
N PHE A 80 0.98 -7.23 -8.73
CA PHE A 80 -0.39 -6.77 -8.58
C PHE A 80 -0.66 -6.11 -7.23
N VAL A 81 -1.67 -5.25 -7.23
CA VAL A 81 -2.29 -4.69 -6.04
C VAL A 81 -3.80 -4.72 -6.20
N LEU A 82 -4.52 -5.22 -5.19
CA LEU A 82 -5.95 -4.96 -5.02
C LEU A 82 -6.12 -3.79 -4.05
N THR A 83 -6.62 -2.65 -4.52
CA THR A 83 -6.78 -1.45 -3.68
C THR A 83 -7.97 -1.58 -2.72
N CYS A 84 -7.89 -0.91 -1.58
CA CYS A 84 -8.97 -0.83 -0.58
C CYS A 84 -10.04 0.24 -0.94
N GLU A 85 -10.10 0.69 -2.19
CA GLU A 85 -11.12 1.64 -2.64
C GLU A 85 -12.49 0.94 -2.78
N ASP A 86 -13.55 1.73 -2.96
CA ASP A 86 -14.88 1.22 -3.31
C ASP A 86 -15.35 1.87 -4.62
N PRO A 87 -15.44 1.10 -5.73
CA PRO A 87 -15.10 -0.32 -5.83
C PRO A 87 -13.59 -0.58 -5.72
N PRO A 88 -13.17 -1.77 -5.26
CA PRO A 88 -11.76 -2.16 -5.24
C PRO A 88 -11.22 -2.30 -6.66
N LYS A 89 -9.95 -1.95 -6.87
CA LYS A 89 -9.29 -1.98 -8.19
C LYS A 89 -8.15 -2.99 -8.19
N LEU A 90 -8.19 -3.94 -9.12
CA LEU A 90 -7.07 -4.82 -9.43
C LEU A 90 -6.15 -4.09 -10.41
N LEU A 91 -4.94 -3.78 -9.96
CA LEU A 91 -3.90 -3.12 -10.74
C LEU A 91 -2.75 -4.08 -10.97
N CYS A 92 -2.26 -4.17 -12.21
CA CYS A 92 -1.10 -4.99 -12.55
C CYS A 92 -0.05 -4.21 -13.34
N ASP A 93 1.23 -4.51 -13.10
CA ASP A 93 2.34 -4.02 -13.92
C ASP A 93 3.54 -4.96 -13.83
N LEU A 94 4.33 -5.05 -14.90
CA LEU A 94 5.50 -5.93 -14.95
C LEU A 94 6.65 -5.48 -14.02
N ASN A 95 6.84 -4.16 -13.85
CA ASN A 95 8.08 -3.60 -13.32
C ASN A 95 7.87 -2.67 -12.11
N LEU A 96 6.69 -2.07 -11.96
CA LEU A 96 6.40 -1.13 -10.88
C LEU A 96 6.28 -1.85 -9.55
N ASN A 97 6.91 -1.27 -8.54
CA ASN A 97 6.77 -1.73 -7.17
C ASN A 97 5.33 -1.54 -6.67
N HIS A 98 4.91 -2.43 -5.77
CA HIS A 98 3.55 -2.43 -5.22
C HIS A 98 3.15 -1.10 -4.55
N SER A 99 4.05 -0.45 -3.79
CA SER A 99 3.69 0.85 -3.17
C SER A 99 3.47 1.93 -4.22
N PHE A 100 4.26 1.91 -5.31
CA PHE A 100 4.17 2.90 -6.38
C PHE A 100 2.88 2.69 -7.14
N LEU A 101 2.61 1.43 -7.55
CA LEU A 101 1.38 1.02 -8.23
C LEU A 101 0.13 1.38 -7.43
N SER A 102 0.15 1.15 -6.10
CA SER A 102 -0.95 1.51 -5.19
C SER A 102 -1.08 3.01 -4.93
N ASN A 103 -0.13 3.84 -5.37
CA ASN A 103 0.00 5.24 -4.95
C ASN A 103 -0.02 5.39 -3.41
N GLY A 104 0.63 4.44 -2.72
CA GLY A 104 0.64 4.35 -1.25
C GLY A 104 -0.73 4.23 -0.60
N LYS A 105 -1.76 3.78 -1.30
CA LYS A 105 -3.07 3.48 -0.71
C LYS A 105 -2.97 2.21 0.15
N LYS A 106 -3.95 2.00 1.03
CA LYS A 106 -4.16 0.69 1.67
C LYS A 106 -4.59 -0.33 0.60
N VAL A 107 -4.19 -1.58 0.80
CA VAL A 107 -4.41 -2.68 -0.15
C VAL A 107 -5.03 -3.87 0.56
N LEU A 108 -5.80 -4.65 -0.18
CA LEU A 108 -6.50 -5.86 0.27
C LEU A 108 -5.83 -7.14 -0.25
N GLY A 109 -5.03 -7.02 -1.31
CA GLY A 109 -4.25 -8.10 -1.92
C GLY A 109 -2.99 -7.53 -2.55
N VAL A 110 -1.86 -8.24 -2.44
CA VAL A 110 -0.60 -7.80 -3.03
C VAL A 110 0.37 -8.96 -3.25
N GLY A 111 1.10 -8.91 -4.35
CA GLY A 111 2.11 -9.92 -4.70
C GLY A 111 2.29 -10.01 -6.20
N SER A 112 2.28 -11.22 -6.75
CA SER A 112 2.40 -11.41 -8.20
C SER A 112 1.36 -12.36 -8.76
N LEU A 113 0.93 -12.09 -9.99
CA LEU A 113 0.03 -12.93 -10.78
C LEU A 113 0.79 -13.40 -12.02
N LEU A 114 0.77 -14.70 -12.28
CA LEU A 114 1.30 -15.28 -13.52
C LEU A 114 0.13 -15.62 -14.44
N PHE A 115 0.12 -15.03 -15.63
CA PHE A 115 -0.85 -15.32 -16.66
C PHE A 115 -0.21 -16.11 -17.80
N GLU A 116 -0.98 -17.01 -18.40
CA GLU A 116 -0.62 -17.73 -19.63
C GLU A 116 -1.77 -17.58 -20.62
N ASN A 117 -1.54 -16.83 -21.70
CA ASN A 117 -2.56 -16.55 -22.72
C ASN A 117 -3.90 -16.03 -22.13
N GLY A 118 -3.83 -15.04 -21.24
CA GLY A 118 -5.02 -14.47 -20.59
C GLY A 118 -5.56 -15.29 -19.41
N CYS A 119 -5.13 -16.52 -19.19
CA CYS A 119 -5.58 -17.33 -18.06
C CYS A 119 -4.69 -17.12 -16.84
N LEU A 120 -5.27 -16.93 -15.65
CA LEU A 120 -4.51 -16.79 -14.40
C LEU A 120 -4.02 -18.17 -13.94
N HIS A 121 -2.71 -18.38 -13.89
CA HIS A 121 -2.11 -19.66 -13.54
C HIS A 121 -1.67 -19.74 -12.08
N GLU A 122 -0.90 -18.76 -11.60
CA GLU A 122 -0.33 -18.72 -10.25
C GLU A 122 -0.61 -17.38 -9.56
N VAL A 123 -0.98 -17.44 -8.28
CA VAL A 123 -1.01 -16.29 -7.37
C VAL A 123 0.13 -16.42 -6.37
N THR A 124 0.84 -15.34 -6.10
CA THR A 124 1.86 -15.30 -5.04
C THR A 124 1.65 -14.12 -4.11
N ASN A 125 2.15 -14.23 -2.89
CA ASN A 125 2.22 -13.12 -1.93
C ASN A 125 3.63 -12.46 -1.89
N ASN A 126 4.41 -12.59 -2.98
CA ASN A 126 5.78 -12.09 -3.09
C ASN A 126 5.82 -10.56 -3.27
N SER A 127 5.77 -9.82 -2.15
CA SER A 127 5.89 -8.36 -2.14
C SER A 127 7.17 -7.87 -1.46
N GLY A 128 7.79 -6.85 -2.05
CA GLY A 128 8.93 -6.15 -1.43
C GLY A 128 8.51 -5.15 -0.36
N HIS A 129 7.37 -4.47 -0.54
CA HIS A 129 6.96 -3.34 0.30
C HIS A 129 5.89 -3.71 1.34
N TYR A 130 5.15 -4.78 1.07
CA TYR A 130 4.06 -5.28 1.92
C TYR A 130 4.43 -6.62 2.56
N ARG A 131 3.70 -6.99 3.61
CA ARG A 131 3.85 -8.27 4.30
C ARG A 131 2.55 -9.09 4.32
N PRO A 132 2.00 -9.46 3.15
CA PRO A 132 0.81 -10.31 3.08
C PRO A 132 1.05 -11.68 3.70
N THR A 133 0.33 -11.99 4.77
CA THR A 133 0.21 -13.36 5.28
C THR A 133 -0.66 -14.21 4.36
N ASP A 134 -0.55 -15.54 4.49
CA ASP A 134 -1.39 -16.46 3.72
C ASP A 134 -2.89 -16.25 4.02
N ASN A 135 -3.26 -16.07 5.29
CA ASN A 135 -4.64 -15.82 5.69
C ASN A 135 -5.18 -14.46 5.17
N GLU A 136 -4.37 -13.40 5.17
CA GLU A 136 -4.77 -12.12 4.56
C GLU A 136 -5.01 -12.26 3.04
N MET A 137 -4.28 -13.16 2.39
CA MET A 137 -4.41 -13.43 0.95
C MET A 137 -5.55 -14.39 0.60
N LEU A 138 -6.05 -15.18 1.55
CA LEU A 138 -7.04 -16.24 1.29
C LEU A 138 -8.31 -15.71 0.59
N PRO A 139 -8.97 -14.63 1.05
CA PRO A 139 -10.15 -14.11 0.38
C PRO A 139 -9.85 -13.65 -1.05
N PHE A 140 -8.70 -13.00 -1.27
CA PHE A 140 -8.27 -12.59 -2.61
C PHE A 140 -8.10 -13.79 -3.54
N ILE A 141 -7.44 -14.85 -3.08
CA ILE A 141 -7.22 -16.06 -3.87
C ILE A 141 -8.55 -16.70 -4.29
N LYS A 142 -9.51 -16.83 -3.35
CA LYS A 142 -10.85 -17.34 -3.64
C LYS A 142 -11.60 -16.46 -4.64
N ALA A 143 -11.52 -15.13 -4.47
CA ALA A 143 -12.14 -14.17 -5.36
C ALA A 143 -11.60 -14.28 -6.79
N MET A 144 -10.28 -14.44 -6.94
CA MET A 144 -9.64 -14.62 -8.24
C MET A 144 -10.04 -15.95 -8.89
N ASN A 145 -10.14 -17.03 -8.12
CA ASN A 145 -10.65 -18.31 -8.62
C ASN A 145 -12.09 -18.20 -9.11
N THR A 146 -12.97 -17.54 -8.35
CA THR A 146 -14.36 -17.28 -8.76
C THR A 146 -14.41 -16.40 -10.01
N MET A 147 -13.66 -15.30 -10.04
CA MET A 147 -13.56 -14.37 -11.17
C MET A 147 -13.10 -15.09 -12.45
N SER A 148 -12.15 -16.02 -12.32
CA SER A 148 -11.54 -16.71 -13.45
C SER A 148 -12.29 -17.99 -13.87
N GLY A 149 -13.43 -18.29 -13.25
CA GLY A 149 -14.19 -19.50 -13.52
C GLY A 149 -13.47 -20.79 -13.12
N GLY A 150 -12.57 -20.74 -12.14
CA GLY A 150 -11.83 -21.89 -11.64
C GLY A 150 -10.51 -22.18 -12.35
N THR A 151 -9.98 -21.23 -13.13
CA THR A 151 -8.72 -21.42 -13.88
C THR A 151 -7.46 -21.21 -13.05
N VAL A 152 -7.55 -20.66 -11.83
CA VAL A 152 -6.37 -20.50 -10.96
C VAL A 152 -5.88 -21.86 -10.52
N PHE A 153 -4.62 -22.18 -10.81
CA PHE A 153 -4.07 -23.50 -10.51
C PHE A 153 -3.37 -23.54 -9.15
N THR A 154 -2.52 -22.56 -8.87
CA THR A 154 -1.63 -22.62 -7.70
C THR A 154 -1.56 -21.30 -6.92
N TYR A 155 -1.37 -21.44 -5.61
CA TYR A 155 -0.92 -20.36 -4.74
C TYR A 155 0.49 -20.66 -4.23
N LYS A 156 1.40 -19.70 -4.35
CA LYS A 156 2.77 -19.81 -3.86
C LYS A 156 3.03 -18.81 -2.73
N SER A 157 3.13 -19.34 -1.52
CA SER A 157 3.45 -18.58 -0.32
C SER A 157 4.95 -18.38 -0.16
N TYR A 158 5.33 -17.15 0.16
CA TYR A 158 6.68 -16.72 0.52
C TYR A 158 6.80 -16.42 2.03
N CYS A 159 5.80 -16.77 2.85
CA CYS A 159 5.83 -16.53 4.31
C CYS A 159 6.91 -17.32 5.06
N THR A 160 7.56 -18.30 4.41
CA THR A 160 8.64 -19.14 4.95
C THR A 160 9.93 -19.02 4.14
N LEU A 161 11.05 -19.52 4.70
CA LEU A 161 12.35 -19.49 4.02
C LEU A 161 12.33 -20.21 2.67
N THR A 162 11.71 -21.38 2.60
CA THR A 162 11.42 -22.05 1.32
C THR A 162 9.96 -21.77 0.97
N PRO A 163 9.67 -21.20 -0.22
CA PRO A 163 8.31 -20.96 -0.66
C PRO A 163 7.51 -22.26 -0.68
N LYS A 164 6.27 -22.18 -0.23
CA LYS A 164 5.34 -23.30 -0.20
C LYS A 164 4.32 -23.12 -1.31
N THR A 165 4.09 -24.16 -2.10
CA THR A 165 3.06 -24.17 -3.14
C THR A 165 1.85 -24.94 -2.65
N PHE A 166 0.65 -24.42 -2.92
CA PHE A 166 -0.63 -25.00 -2.59
C PHE A 166 -1.46 -25.09 -3.87
N GLY A 167 -2.13 -26.22 -4.09
CA GLY A 167 -3.12 -26.36 -5.17
C GLY A 167 -4.42 -25.67 -4.80
N MET A 168 -5.10 -25.05 -5.78
CA MET A 168 -6.32 -24.30 -5.48
C MET A 168 -7.46 -25.13 -4.92
N GLU A 169 -7.62 -26.38 -5.35
CA GLU A 169 -8.63 -27.30 -4.86
C GLU A 169 -8.66 -27.41 -3.32
N GLY A 170 -7.50 -27.40 -2.66
CA GLY A 170 -7.39 -27.48 -1.21
C GLY A 170 -7.62 -26.15 -0.48
N LEU A 171 -7.74 -25.04 -1.20
CA LEU A 171 -7.88 -23.70 -0.63
C LEU A 171 -9.32 -23.15 -0.69
N LEU A 172 -10.20 -23.72 -1.52
CA LEU A 172 -11.56 -23.19 -1.71
C LEU A 172 -12.43 -23.34 -0.47
N ASP A 173 -12.29 -24.46 0.25
CA ASP A 173 -13.17 -24.84 1.36
C ASP A 173 -12.62 -24.51 2.75
N ILE A 174 -11.36 -24.06 2.84
CA ILE A 174 -10.72 -23.74 4.12
C ILE A 174 -11.06 -22.33 4.58
N ASN A 175 -11.02 -22.09 5.89
CA ASN A 175 -11.11 -20.74 6.44
C ASN A 175 -9.75 -20.22 6.94
N ASP A 176 -8.82 -21.13 7.20
CA ASP A 176 -7.49 -20.82 7.70
C ASP A 176 -6.42 -21.72 7.06
N PHE A 177 -5.26 -21.15 6.73
CA PHE A 177 -4.15 -21.89 6.11
C PHE A 177 -3.53 -22.98 6.99
N SER A 178 -3.82 -23.01 8.29
CA SER A 178 -3.41 -24.13 9.16
C SER A 178 -4.12 -25.45 8.83
N GLU A 179 -5.23 -25.40 8.07
CA GLU A 179 -6.04 -26.56 7.66
C GLU A 179 -5.45 -27.29 6.45
N VAL A 180 -4.56 -26.66 5.68
CA VAL A 180 -4.04 -27.18 4.41
C VAL A 180 -2.54 -27.50 4.50
N GLN A 181 -2.12 -28.53 3.77
CA GLN A 181 -0.70 -28.86 3.61
C GLN A 181 -0.18 -28.42 2.24
N PRO A 182 1.08 -27.96 2.13
CA PRO A 182 1.69 -27.66 0.84
C PRO A 182 1.77 -28.90 -0.07
N SER A 183 1.69 -28.68 -1.37
CA SER A 183 1.91 -29.73 -2.37
C SER A 183 3.38 -30.19 -2.36
N GLU A 184 3.60 -31.50 -2.36
CA GLU A 184 4.95 -32.11 -2.24
C GLU A 184 5.87 -31.86 -3.45
N LYS A 185 5.32 -31.36 -4.57
CA LYS A 185 5.98 -31.32 -5.89
C LYS A 185 7.28 -30.50 -6.00
N ASN A 186 7.64 -29.69 -4.99
CA ASN A 186 8.83 -28.82 -5.03
C ASN A 186 9.74 -28.94 -3.80
N THR A 187 9.65 -30.01 -3.01
CA THR A 187 10.49 -30.17 -1.82
C THR A 187 11.86 -30.72 -2.22
N GLU A 188 12.81 -29.85 -2.58
CA GLU A 188 14.22 -30.18 -2.43
C GLU A 188 14.47 -30.49 -0.94
N SER A 189 14.95 -31.69 -0.67
CA SER A 189 15.14 -32.29 0.65
C SER A 189 15.93 -31.40 1.63
N GLY A 190 15.22 -30.58 2.40
CA GLY A 190 15.71 -29.92 3.60
C GLY A 190 15.09 -30.57 4.84
N SER A 191 15.94 -31.05 5.77
CA SER A 191 15.52 -31.87 6.92
C SER A 191 14.44 -31.19 7.78
N ALA A 192 13.35 -31.91 8.02
CA ALA A 192 12.24 -31.48 8.87
C ALA A 192 12.64 -31.39 10.35
N SER A 193 12.73 -30.16 10.88
CA SER A 193 12.55 -29.93 12.32
C SER A 193 11.10 -29.53 12.57
N LYS A 194 10.39 -30.38 13.32
CA LYS A 194 9.00 -30.15 13.75
C LYS A 194 8.98 -29.15 14.91
N GLN A 195 9.03 -27.86 14.60
CA GLN A 195 8.54 -26.83 15.51
C GLN A 195 7.69 -25.83 14.71
N ARG A 196 6.38 -25.82 15.00
CA ARG A 196 5.45 -24.80 14.50
C ARG A 196 5.79 -23.48 15.20
N GLN A 197 6.67 -22.69 14.60
CA GLN A 197 6.92 -21.32 15.01
C GLN A 197 5.87 -20.39 14.41
N ASN A 198 5.46 -19.41 15.22
CA ASN A 198 4.54 -18.34 14.83
C ASN A 198 5.03 -17.66 13.54
N CYS A 199 4.17 -17.65 12.54
CA CYS A 199 4.44 -17.16 11.19
C CYS A 199 4.72 -15.66 11.18
N SER A 200 5.98 -15.27 11.37
CA SER A 200 6.55 -14.10 10.71
C SER A 200 8.02 -14.32 10.38
N GLY A 201 8.32 -15.38 9.62
CA GLY A 201 9.66 -15.60 9.03
C GLY A 201 10.17 -14.43 8.18
N TYR A 202 9.35 -13.39 7.98
CA TYR A 202 9.69 -12.09 7.42
C TYR A 202 10.96 -11.45 8.00
N ASP A 203 11.15 -11.45 9.31
CA ASP A 203 12.24 -10.72 9.96
C ASP A 203 13.50 -11.58 10.18
N GLU A 204 13.39 -12.91 10.05
CA GLU A 204 14.51 -13.85 10.16
C GLU A 204 15.44 -13.80 8.93
N TYR A 205 14.97 -13.26 7.80
CA TYR A 205 15.74 -13.08 6.56
C TYR A 205 16.93 -12.11 6.66
N ILE A 206 17.02 -11.32 7.73
CA ILE A 206 18.03 -10.26 7.86
C ILE A 206 19.43 -10.83 8.14
N LEU A 207 19.54 -12.08 8.59
CA LEU A 207 20.78 -12.64 9.13
C LEU A 207 21.47 -13.68 8.26
N ILE A 208 20.88 -14.09 7.13
CA ILE A 208 21.49 -15.09 6.24
C ILE A 208 22.04 -14.37 5.02
N GLU A 209 23.37 -14.20 4.97
CA GLU A 209 24.04 -13.72 3.77
C GLU A 209 23.74 -14.67 2.60
N PRO A 210 23.18 -14.17 1.48
CA PRO A 210 22.86 -15.03 0.35
C PRO A 210 24.14 -15.61 -0.25
N LYS A 211 24.23 -16.95 -0.30
CA LYS A 211 25.24 -17.64 -1.11
C LYS A 211 24.97 -17.34 -2.59
N GLU A 212 26.02 -17.06 -3.36
CA GLU A 212 25.96 -16.43 -4.69
C GLU A 212 25.24 -17.26 -5.78
N GLU A 213 24.94 -18.53 -5.52
CA GLU A 213 24.39 -19.45 -6.52
C GLU A 213 22.92 -19.79 -6.23
N ASP A 214 22.08 -19.28 -7.14
CA ASP A 214 20.71 -19.71 -7.46
C ASP A 214 19.50 -19.37 -6.56
N THR A 215 18.41 -19.01 -7.26
CA THR A 215 17.03 -18.73 -6.80
C THR A 215 16.71 -17.46 -5.99
N PHE A 216 17.68 -16.83 -5.30
CA PHE A 216 17.37 -15.63 -4.49
C PHE A 216 17.18 -14.34 -5.29
N LYS A 217 17.71 -14.24 -6.52
CA LYS A 217 17.66 -13.01 -7.33
C LYS A 217 16.25 -12.55 -7.72
N ARG A 218 15.22 -13.42 -7.62
CA ARG A 218 13.82 -13.08 -7.94
C ARG A 218 12.94 -12.81 -6.71
N ARG A 219 13.45 -13.01 -5.48
CA ARG A 219 12.64 -12.74 -4.28
C ARG A 219 12.65 -11.26 -3.96
N ARG A 220 11.49 -10.62 -4.12
CA ARG A 220 11.22 -9.27 -3.61
C ARG A 220 10.93 -9.32 -2.12
N PHE A 221 10.33 -10.41 -1.67
CA PHE A 221 10.07 -10.71 -0.26
C PHE A 221 11.34 -10.56 0.58
N GLY A 222 11.23 -9.85 1.71
CA GLY A 222 12.39 -9.58 2.59
C GLY A 222 13.29 -8.40 2.19
N HIS A 223 13.11 -7.77 1.02
CA HIS A 223 13.94 -6.61 0.65
C HIS A 223 13.66 -5.38 1.52
N ASN A 224 14.72 -4.71 1.98
CA ASN A 224 14.63 -3.50 2.83
C ASN A 224 15.04 -2.26 2.04
N ILE A 225 14.55 -1.09 2.46
CA ILE A 225 15.03 0.20 1.95
C ILE A 225 16.49 0.37 2.38
N SER A 226 17.37 0.82 1.48
CA SER A 226 18.75 1.14 1.83
C SER A 226 18.82 2.24 2.90
N LYS A 227 19.86 2.21 3.74
CA LYS A 227 20.01 3.18 4.84
C LYS A 227 20.07 4.62 4.33
N GLU A 228 20.71 4.82 3.18
CA GLU A 228 20.85 6.12 2.52
C GLU A 228 19.47 6.67 2.13
N ARG A 229 18.65 5.85 1.46
CA ARG A 229 17.33 6.24 0.99
C ARG A 229 16.35 6.47 2.15
N LEU A 230 16.44 5.63 3.19
CA LEU A 230 15.67 5.82 4.42
C LEU A 230 16.01 7.17 5.10
N SER A 231 17.30 7.52 5.17
CA SER A 231 17.76 8.81 5.70
C SER A 231 17.23 9.99 4.88
N GLN A 232 17.20 9.87 3.55
CA GLN A 232 16.60 10.89 2.66
C GLN A 232 15.11 11.10 2.97
N TYR A 233 14.32 10.03 3.10
CA TYR A 233 12.90 10.13 3.44
C TYR A 233 12.65 10.76 4.81
N GLN A 234 13.48 10.42 5.80
CA GLN A 234 13.40 11.05 7.12
C GLN A 234 13.69 12.56 7.06
N LYS A 235 14.64 13.00 6.23
CA LYS A 235 14.91 14.43 6.01
C LYS A 235 13.72 15.15 5.38
N ILE A 236 13.08 14.55 4.37
CA ILE A 236 11.87 15.12 3.74
C ILE A 236 10.77 15.33 4.79
N LEU A 237 10.53 14.34 5.65
CA LEU A 237 9.54 14.43 6.71
C LEU A 237 9.86 15.53 7.73
N LYS A 238 11.11 15.59 8.19
CA LYS A 238 11.54 16.62 9.14
C LYS A 238 11.35 18.04 8.58
N ASN A 239 11.82 18.28 7.35
CA ASN A 239 11.70 19.57 6.70
C ASN A 239 10.23 19.97 6.47
N SER A 240 9.34 19.01 6.24
CA SER A 240 7.91 19.27 6.03
C SER A 240 7.22 19.69 7.33
N MET A 241 7.54 19.03 8.45
CA MET A 241 7.01 19.37 9.77
C MET A 241 7.48 20.76 10.24
N GLU A 242 8.74 21.13 9.98
CA GLU A 242 9.25 22.48 10.30
C GLU A 242 8.49 23.57 9.52
N LYS A 243 8.16 23.33 8.25
CA LYS A 243 7.35 24.27 7.44
C LYS A 243 5.92 24.41 7.97
N GLU A 244 5.28 23.32 8.38
CA GLU A 244 3.93 23.35 8.95
C GLU A 244 3.87 24.11 10.29
N ASN A 245 4.88 23.94 11.15
CA ASN A 245 4.99 24.66 12.42
C ASN A 245 5.16 26.17 12.19
N ASN A 246 6.08 26.57 11.31
CA ASN A 246 6.31 27.99 10.99
C ASN A 246 5.07 28.67 10.38
N ASN A 247 4.32 27.95 9.54
CA ASN A 247 3.07 28.46 8.97
C ASN A 247 1.97 28.61 10.04
N SER A 248 1.88 27.66 10.97
CA SER A 248 0.90 27.69 12.06
C SER A 248 1.17 28.85 13.02
N GLU A 249 2.44 29.11 13.37
CA GLU A 249 2.85 30.27 14.17
C GLU A 249 2.56 31.60 13.44
N THR A 250 2.78 31.64 12.12
CA THR A 250 2.46 32.81 11.30
C THR A 250 0.95 33.10 11.29
N ILE A 251 0.11 32.08 11.08
CA ILE A 251 -1.35 32.23 11.09
C ILE A 251 -1.84 32.67 12.48
N GLN A 252 -1.31 32.08 13.56
CA GLN A 252 -1.68 32.44 14.92
C GLN A 252 -1.28 33.88 15.26
N SER A 253 -0.09 34.33 14.83
CA SER A 253 0.34 35.71 15.03
C SER A 253 -0.55 36.72 14.27
N GLN A 254 -0.95 36.41 13.04
CA GLN A 254 -1.89 37.23 12.25
C GLN A 254 -3.29 37.30 12.89
N LEU A 255 -3.80 36.20 13.42
CA LEU A 255 -5.07 36.16 14.16
C LEU A 255 -4.99 37.02 15.44
N ASN A 256 -3.88 36.94 16.18
CA ASN A 256 -3.68 37.74 17.38
C ASN A 256 -3.64 39.25 17.06
N ILE A 257 -2.95 39.65 15.99
CA ILE A 257 -2.91 41.06 15.52
C ILE A 257 -4.31 41.54 15.13
N LYS A 258 -5.07 40.74 14.38
CA LYS A 258 -6.44 41.09 13.98
C LYS A 258 -7.34 41.30 15.19
N ASN A 259 -7.28 40.40 16.17
CA ASN A 259 -8.06 40.50 17.40
C ASN A 259 -7.69 41.77 18.21
N GLN A 260 -6.41 42.15 18.26
CA GLN A 260 -5.98 43.40 18.91
C GLN A 260 -6.51 44.64 18.18
N LEU A 261 -6.50 44.65 16.86
CA LEU A 261 -7.04 45.76 16.07
C LEU A 261 -8.56 45.90 16.21
N ASP A 262 -9.29 44.79 16.28
CA ASP A 262 -10.74 44.80 16.49
C ASP A 262 -11.11 45.30 17.90
N LEU A 263 -10.31 44.97 18.93
CA LEU A 263 -10.45 45.55 20.28
C LEU A 263 -10.26 47.08 20.31
N ILE A 264 -9.34 47.62 19.48
CA ILE A 264 -9.11 49.08 19.39
C ILE A 264 -10.33 49.77 18.74
N LYS A 265 -10.97 49.14 17.75
CA LYS A 265 -12.12 49.72 17.02
C LYS A 265 -13.43 49.76 17.83
N VAL A 266 -13.56 48.94 18.88
CA VAL A 266 -14.80 48.84 19.67
C VAL A 266 -14.82 49.82 20.86
N LYS A 267 -13.73 50.53 21.17
CA LYS A 267 -13.79 51.63 22.15
C LYS A 267 -14.59 52.79 21.55
N PRO A 268 -15.82 53.08 22.03
CA PRO A 268 -16.59 54.21 21.55
C PRO A 268 -15.80 55.48 21.89
N ILE A 269 -15.62 56.36 20.92
CA ILE A 269 -15.18 57.74 21.15
C ILE A 269 -16.36 58.43 21.85
N LYS A 270 -16.52 58.23 23.16
CA LYS A 270 -17.52 58.92 23.97
C LYS A 270 -16.93 59.78 25.10
N ASP A 271 -15.61 59.74 25.31
CA ASP A 271 -14.96 60.43 26.45
C ASP A 271 -13.89 61.46 26.04
N LEU A 272 -13.91 61.99 24.82
CA LEU A 272 -12.89 62.96 24.34
C LEU A 272 -13.36 64.42 24.27
N ASP A 273 -14.60 64.74 24.66
CA ASP A 273 -15.16 66.10 24.55
C ASP A 273 -15.13 66.94 25.84
N GLU A 274 -14.62 66.44 26.98
CA GLU A 274 -14.69 67.19 28.25
C GLU A 274 -13.45 68.06 28.58
N ASN A 275 -12.39 68.11 27.77
CA ASN A 275 -11.16 68.84 28.12
C ASN A 275 -10.75 70.01 27.20
N LEU A 276 -11.57 70.42 26.24
CA LEU A 276 -11.25 71.52 25.31
C LEU A 276 -11.71 72.93 25.77
N HIS A 277 -12.22 73.09 27.00
CA HIS A 277 -12.71 74.39 27.50
C HIS A 277 -11.86 75.09 28.59
N LYS A 278 -10.57 74.76 28.73
CA LYS A 278 -9.67 75.48 29.67
C LYS A 278 -8.38 76.00 29.02
N ILE A 279 -8.47 76.77 27.95
CA ILE A 279 -7.39 77.70 27.54
C ILE A 279 -8.01 79.00 27.02
N SER A 280 -8.36 79.89 27.94
CA SER A 280 -8.64 81.31 27.69
C SER A 280 -8.48 82.03 29.02
N LEU A 281 -7.69 83.11 29.01
CA LEU A 281 -7.29 84.00 30.11
C LEU A 281 -6.03 83.58 30.86
N PHE A 282 -4.86 83.98 30.32
CA PHE A 282 -3.99 85.01 30.91
C PHE A 282 -3.12 85.65 29.82
#